data_AF-A0A494VYG1-F1
#
_entry.id   AF-A0A494VYG1-F1
#
_cell.length_a   1.000
_cell.length_b   1.000
_cell.length_c   1.000
_cell.angle_alpha   90.00
_cell.angle_beta   90.00
_cell.angle_gamma   90.00
#
_symmetry.space_group_name_H-M   'P 1'
#
loop_
_entity.id
_entity.type
_entity.pdbx_description
1 polymer ?
#
loop_
_entity_poly.entity_id
_entity_poly.type
_entity_poly.pdbx_seq_one_letter_code
_entity_poly.pdbx_strand_id
1 'polypeptide(L)'
;MLFNMITSTKLAIYSKYHGDGDMWVRLGTLEEKLILGYDDWKLIDSLTEDLNLSKNVKTSREYQDKLQNTIAQCCDNAATIAYLIQIASEH
;
A
#
# COMPACT_ATOMS: atom_id res chain seq x y z
N MET A 1 -14.31 11.86 -7.35
CA MET A 1 -13.39 11.23 -6.39
C MET A 1 -12.38 10.47 -7.23
N LEU A 2 -11.11 10.87 -7.22
CA LEU A 2 -10.08 10.18 -7.98
C LEU A 2 -9.69 8.93 -7.18
N PHE A 3 -9.98 7.75 -7.74
CA PHE A 3 -9.40 6.52 -7.25
C PHE A 3 -7.90 6.58 -7.57
N ASN A 4 -7.07 6.82 -6.55
CA ASN A 4 -5.64 6.65 -6.72
C ASN A 4 -5.38 5.17 -6.92
N MET A 5 -5.20 4.79 -8.19
CA MET A 5 -4.93 3.42 -8.60
C MET A 5 -3.51 3.05 -8.18
N ILE A 6 -3.38 2.16 -7.21
CA ILE A 6 -2.14 1.51 -6.80
C ILE A 6 -1.77 0.49 -7.89
N THR A 7 -0.51 0.48 -8.27
CA THR A 7 0.06 -0.45 -9.25
C THR A 7 1.29 -1.12 -8.66
N SER A 8 1.73 -2.23 -9.25
CA SER A 8 2.97 -2.90 -8.81
C SER A 8 4.21 -2.00 -8.87
N THR A 9 4.25 -1.03 -9.79
CA THR A 9 5.35 -0.05 -9.86
C THR A 9 5.37 0.86 -8.64
N LYS A 10 4.20 1.33 -8.19
CA LYS A 10 4.08 2.12 -6.96
C LYS A 10 4.52 1.31 -5.73
N LEU A 11 4.10 0.05 -5.64
CA LEU A 11 4.51 -0.86 -4.57
C LEU A 11 6.01 -1.15 -4.57
N ALA A 12 6.64 -1.29 -5.74
CA ALA A 12 8.08 -1.49 -5.85
C ALA A 12 8.88 -0.29 -5.32
N ILE A 13 8.41 0.94 -5.59
CA ILE A 13 9.02 2.15 -5.03
C ILE A 13 8.82 2.18 -3.52
N TYR A 14 7.62 1.93 -3.01
CA TYR A 14 7.35 1.89 -1.57
C TYR A 14 8.24 0.85 -0.86
N SER A 15 8.34 -0.36 -1.41
CA SER A 15 9.17 -1.46 -0.90
C SER A 15 10.67 -1.16 -0.93
N LYS A 16 11.17 -0.47 -1.98
CA LYS A 16 12.57 -0.03 -2.07
C LYS A 16 13.00 0.81 -0.86
N TYR A 17 12.08 1.59 -0.32
CA TYR A 17 12.31 2.44 0.86
C TYR A 17 11.82 1.80 2.16
N HIS A 18 11.45 0.51 2.15
CA HIS A 18 11.04 -0.25 3.34
C HIS A 18 9.86 0.38 4.11
N GLY A 19 8.96 1.07 3.40
CA GLY A 19 7.88 1.82 4.03
C GLY A 19 8.33 3.07 4.80
N ASP A 20 9.61 3.44 4.77
CA ASP A 20 10.14 4.65 5.39
C ASP A 20 9.86 5.88 4.50
N GLY A 21 8.78 6.59 4.84
CA GLY A 21 8.36 7.80 4.14
C GLY A 21 9.38 8.94 4.22
N ASP A 22 10.12 9.06 5.33
CA ASP A 22 11.16 10.07 5.47
C ASP A 22 12.34 9.78 4.54
N MET A 23 12.73 8.50 4.43
CA MET A 23 13.75 8.06 3.49
C MET A 23 13.33 8.33 2.05
N TRP A 24 12.09 7.99 1.67
CA TRP A 24 11.58 8.26 0.33
C TRP A 24 11.51 9.77 0.01
N VAL A 25 11.04 10.60 0.93
CA VAL A 25 10.98 12.06 0.72
C VAL A 25 12.38 12.63 0.48
N ARG A 26 13.39 12.17 1.23
CA ARG A 26 14.77 12.68 1.14
C ARG A 26 15.57 12.10 -0.03
N LEU A 27 15.43 10.81 -0.30
CA LEU A 27 16.28 10.05 -1.23
C LEU A 27 15.57 9.63 -2.53
N GLY A 28 14.25 9.79 -2.61
CA GLY A 28 13.45 9.52 -3.81
C GLY A 28 13.88 10.37 -4.99
N THR A 29 14.12 9.71 -6.12
CA THR A 29 14.39 10.39 -7.40
C THR A 29 13.16 11.15 -7.88
N LEU A 30 13.37 12.09 -8.82
CA LEU A 30 12.26 12.83 -9.42
C LEU A 30 11.28 11.90 -10.15
N GLU A 31 11.79 10.91 -10.88
CA GLU A 31 10.98 9.92 -11.60
C GLU A 31 10.10 9.11 -10.64
N GLU A 32 10.67 8.62 -9.54
CA GLU A 32 9.92 7.88 -8.53
C GLU A 32 8.82 8.73 -7.88
N LYS A 33 9.09 10.01 -7.63
CA LYS A 33 8.13 10.96 -7.06
C LYS A 33 7.03 11.38 -8.05
N LEU A 34 7.26 11.21 -9.36
CA LEU A 34 6.22 11.37 -10.38
C LEU A 34 5.30 10.14 -10.46
N ILE A 35 5.82 8.95 -10.13
CA ILE A 35 5.07 7.69 -10.17
C ILE A 35 4.29 7.46 -8.87
N LEU A 36 4.93 7.67 -7.73
CA LEU A 36 4.36 7.46 -6.40
C LEU A 36 4.16 8.83 -5.74
N GLY A 37 2.92 9.30 -5.69
CA GLY A 37 2.59 10.54 -5.01
C GLY A 37 2.50 10.37 -3.49
N TYR A 38 2.44 11.48 -2.76
CA TYR A 38 2.25 11.46 -1.30
C TYR A 38 0.94 10.78 -0.87
N ASP A 39 -0.15 11.01 -1.61
CA ASP A 39 -1.44 10.37 -1.32
C ASP A 39 -1.41 8.87 -1.63
N ASP A 40 -0.67 8.46 -2.66
CA ASP A 40 -0.42 7.04 -2.94
C ASP A 40 0.38 6.40 -1.81
N TRP A 41 1.43 7.08 -1.33
CA TRP A 41 2.25 6.62 -0.21
C TRP A 41 1.39 6.37 1.02
N LYS A 42 0.61 7.37 1.44
CA LYS A 42 -0.28 7.26 2.60
C LYS A 42 -1.28 6.12 2.47
N LEU A 43 -1.82 5.91 1.27
CA LEU A 43 -2.77 4.84 1.03
C LEU A 43 -2.10 3.47 1.15
N ILE A 44 -0.93 3.28 0.54
CA ILE A 44 -0.17 2.02 0.65
C ILE A 44 0.20 1.75 2.12
N ASP A 45 0.63 2.79 2.85
CA ASP A 45 1.01 2.72 4.25
C ASP A 45 -0.17 2.27 5.14
N SER A 46 -1.31 2.95 5.02
CA SER A 46 -2.53 2.60 5.77
C SER A 46 -3.02 1.18 5.45
N LEU A 47 -2.97 0.75 4.19
CA LEU A 47 -3.37 -0.60 3.81
C LEU A 47 -2.41 -1.66 4.36
N THR A 48 -1.12 -1.34 4.41
CA THR A 48 -0.08 -2.22 4.98
C THR A 48 -0.28 -2.39 6.48
N GLU A 49 -0.54 -1.30 7.20
CA GLU A 49 -0.89 -1.31 8.62
C GLU A 49 -2.18 -2.11 8.90
N ASP A 50 -3.24 -1.86 8.14
CA ASP A 50 -4.53 -2.57 8.30
C ASP A 50 -4.39 -4.08 8.04
N LEU A 51 -3.62 -4.46 7.02
CA LEU A 51 -3.29 -5.87 6.74
C LEU A 51 -2.52 -6.50 7.91
N ASN A 52 -1.54 -5.80 8.46
CA ASN A 52 -0.79 -6.27 9.62
C ASN A 52 -1.65 -6.39 10.89
N LEU A 53 -2.53 -5.43 11.13
CA LEU A 53 -3.47 -5.48 12.24
C LEU A 53 -4.41 -6.69 12.10
N SER A 54 -4.91 -6.94 10.89
CA SER A 54 -5.83 -8.05 10.62
C SER A 54 -5.21 -9.44 10.82
N LYS A 55 -3.89 -9.56 10.68
CA LYS A 55 -3.13 -10.81 10.95
C LYS A 55 -2.90 -11.03 12.44
N ASN A 56 -2.53 -9.96 13.15
CA ASN A 56 -2.08 -10.05 14.54
C ASN A 56 -3.23 -9.97 15.56
N VAL A 57 -4.38 -9.44 15.17
CA VAL A 57 -5.54 -9.25 16.05
C VAL A 57 -6.78 -9.85 15.40
N LYS A 58 -7.64 -10.47 16.21
CA LYS A 58 -8.96 -10.91 15.77
C LYS A 58 -9.85 -9.69 15.52
N THR A 59 -9.84 -9.22 14.28
CA THR A 59 -10.68 -8.12 13.81
C THR A 59 -12.12 -8.59 13.57
N SER A 60 -13.07 -7.66 13.55
CA SER A 60 -14.46 -7.98 13.22
C SER A 60 -14.61 -8.37 11.76
N ARG A 61 -15.63 -9.16 11.42
CA ARG A 61 -15.94 -9.49 10.02
C ARG A 61 -16.16 -8.24 9.19
N GLU A 62 -16.89 -7.25 9.72
CA GLU A 62 -17.14 -5.98 9.04
C GLU A 62 -15.84 -5.23 8.68
N TYR A 63 -14.85 -5.24 9.59
CA TYR A 63 -13.54 -4.64 9.31
C TYR A 63 -12.80 -5.40 8.20
N GLN A 64 -12.81 -6.73 8.24
CA GLN A 64 -12.19 -7.57 7.20
C GLN A 64 -12.83 -7.34 5.83
N ASP A 65 -14.16 -7.29 5.76
CA ASP A 65 -14.91 -7.04 4.53
C ASP A 65 -14.60 -5.64 3.99
N LYS A 66 -14.54 -4.63 4.86
CA LYS A 66 -14.18 -3.26 4.47
C LYS A 66 -12.75 -3.18 3.93
N LEU A 67 -11.79 -3.84 4.59
CA LEU A 67 -10.40 -3.89 4.15
C LEU A 67 -10.27 -4.55 2.77
N GLN A 68 -10.88 -5.72 2.58
CA GLN A 68 -10.86 -6.42 1.29
C GLN A 68 -11.48 -5.56 0.17
N ASN A 69 -12.61 -4.92 0.43
CA ASN A 69 -13.26 -4.02 -0.54
C ASN A 69 -12.38 -2.81 -0.88
N THR A 70 -11.70 -2.25 0.12
CA THR A 70 -10.81 -1.09 -0.09
C THR A 70 -9.61 -1.49 -0.96
N ILE A 71 -8.96 -2.61 -0.63
CA ILE A 71 -7.84 -3.17 -1.42
C ILE A 71 -8.26 -3.41 -2.87
N ALA A 72 -9.44 -4.02 -3.08
CA ALA A 72 -9.97 -4.31 -4.41
C ALA A 72 -10.32 -3.05 -5.22
N GLN A 73 -10.70 -1.95 -4.56
CA GLN A 73 -11.03 -0.68 -5.22
C GLN A 73 -9.79 0.17 -5.52
N CYS A 74 -8.73 0.00 -4.75
CA CYS A 74 -7.52 0.81 -4.87
C CYS A 74 -6.42 0.16 -5.71
N CYS A 75 -6.41 -1.17 -5.88
CA CYS A 75 -5.42 -1.86 -6.72
C CYS A 75 -5.92 -2.04 -8.16
N ASP A 76 -5.01 -1.89 -9.13
CA ASP A 76 -5.31 -2.04 -10.56
C ASP A 76 -5.63 -3.48 -10.99
N ASN A 77 -5.05 -4.47 -10.33
CA ASN A 77 -5.25 -5.87 -10.64
C ASN A 77 -4.93 -6.80 -9.46
N ALA A 78 -5.28 -8.08 -9.62
CA ALA A 78 -5.06 -9.10 -8.60
C ALA A 78 -3.58 -9.36 -8.27
N ALA A 79 -2.66 -9.13 -9.22
CA ALA A 79 -1.23 -9.29 -8.98
C ALA A 79 -0.69 -8.18 -8.06
N THR A 80 -1.18 -6.95 -8.21
CA THR A 80 -0.85 -5.84 -7.30
C THR A 80 -1.41 -6.06 -5.90
N ILE A 81 -2.62 -6.63 -5.78
CA ILE A 81 -3.16 -7.07 -4.48
C ILE A 81 -2.23 -8.09 -3.81
N ALA A 82 -1.80 -9.11 -4.56
CA ALA A 82 -0.89 -10.13 -4.04
C ALA A 82 0.44 -9.53 -3.59
N TYR A 83 0.99 -8.58 -4.35
CA TYR A 83 2.23 -7.90 -3.98
C TYR A 83 2.05 -7.02 -2.72
N LEU A 84 0.93 -6.31 -2.59
CA LEU A 84 0.61 -5.54 -1.38
C LEU A 84 0.56 -6.44 -0.14
N ILE A 85 -0.08 -7.61 -0.25
CA ILE A 85 -0.14 -8.58 0.86
C ILE A 85 1.25 -9.12 1.22
N GLN A 86 2.12 -9.31 0.21
CA GLN A 86 3.49 -9.75 0.43
C GLN A 86 4.29 -8.69 1.22
N ILE A 87 4.31 -7.43 0.78
CA ILE A 87 5.07 -6.37 1.49
C ILE A 87 4.55 -6.17 2.92
N ALA A 88 3.23 -6.30 3.12
CA ALA A 88 2.60 -6.26 4.44
C ALA A 88 2.82 -7.55 5.27
N SER A 89 3.62 -8.51 4.80
CA SER A 89 4.07 -9.66 5.59
C SER A 89 5.55 -9.57 5.96
N GLU A 90 6.30 -8.70 5.28
CA GLU A 90 7.74 -8.51 5.44
C GLU A 90 8.07 -7.43 6.49
N HIS A 91 7.08 -6.63 6.89
CA HIS A 91 7.13 -5.56 7.88
C HIS A 91 6.08 -5.80 8.97
#